data_AF-A0A0M5MMX5-F1
#
_entry.id   AF-A0A0M5MMX5-F1
#
_cell.length_a   1.000
_cell.length_b   1.000
_cell.length_c   1.000
_cell.angle_alpha   90.00
_cell.angle_beta   90.00
_cell.angle_gamma   90.00
#
_symmetry.space_group_name_H-M   'P 1'
#
loop_
_entity.id
_entity.type
_entity.pdbx_description
1 polymer ?
#
loop_
_entity_poly.entity_id
_entity_poly.type
_entity_poly.pdbx_seq_one_letter_code
_entity_poly.pdbx_strand_id
1 'polypeptide(L)'
;MLTDILPFSFEIDTVAIAGASLWSLALYLGFFPCSEWVIEQLNRWFNFAERSLYTSQTEFEKTRKARESQNAFYASLFSIVPFLVIGSLCNWGVEISLGRSWAISMGILACIGSGIYELGRRDGQSD
;
A
#
# COMPACT_ATOMS: atom_id res chain seq x y z
N MET A 1 23.72 3.80 24.80
CA MET A 1 25.01 4.24 24.20
C MET A 1 25.02 4.21 22.66
N LEU A 2 23.90 3.95 21.98
CA LEU A 2 23.75 4.04 20.51
C LEU A 2 22.83 5.18 20.07
N THR A 3 22.40 6.02 21.03
CA THR A 3 21.47 7.13 20.87
C THR A 3 22.14 8.47 20.54
N ASP A 4 23.48 8.54 20.53
CA ASP A 4 24.24 9.79 20.36
C ASP A 4 24.83 9.98 18.95
N ILE A 5 24.53 9.10 17.99
CA ILE A 5 25.15 9.12 16.64
C ILE A 5 24.29 9.86 15.59
N LEU A 6 23.04 10.20 15.91
CA LEU A 6 22.14 10.91 14.98
C LEU A 6 21.71 12.26 15.59
N PRO A 7 21.87 13.40 14.87
CA PRO A 7 21.43 14.72 15.33
C PRO A 7 19.90 14.90 15.33
N PHE A 8 19.16 13.80 15.14
CA PHE A 8 17.70 13.77 15.10
C PHE A 8 17.21 12.65 16.02
N SER A 9 16.46 13.02 17.06
CA SER A 9 15.66 12.08 17.83
C SER A 9 14.42 11.72 17.01
N PHE A 10 14.41 10.54 16.39
CA PHE A 10 13.17 9.96 15.87
C PHE A 10 12.32 9.49 17.06
N GLU A 11 11.52 10.40 17.62
CA GLU A 11 10.41 9.98 18.48
C GLU A 11 9.40 9.26 17.59
N ILE A 12 9.37 7.93 17.70
CA ILE A 12 8.39 7.11 17.01
C ILE A 12 7.04 7.40 17.65
N ASP A 13 6.25 8.23 16.98
CA ASP A 13 4.88 8.51 17.39
C ASP A 13 3.98 7.31 17.02
N THR A 14 3.71 6.46 18.01
CA THR A 14 2.85 5.28 17.87
C THR A 14 1.43 5.63 17.42
N VAL A 15 0.94 6.81 17.81
CA VAL A 15 -0.40 7.30 17.44
C VAL A 15 -0.42 7.70 15.97
N ALA A 16 0.64 8.38 15.49
CA ALA A 16 0.76 8.73 14.08
C ALA A 16 0.82 7.47 13.20
N ILE A 17 1.54 6.43 13.63
CA ILE A 17 1.59 5.14 12.92
C ILE A 17 0.21 4.46 12.91
N ALA A 18 -0.48 4.42 14.04
CA ALA A 18 -1.83 3.86 14.12
C ALA A 18 -2.80 4.61 13.19
N GLY A 19 -2.79 5.95 13.23
CA GLY A 19 -3.63 6.77 12.35
C GLY A 19 -3.28 6.59 10.88
N ALA A 20 -1.99 6.62 10.52
CA ALA A 20 -1.53 6.39 9.16
C ALA A 20 -1.95 5.02 8.64
N SER A 21 -1.81 3.95 9.44
CA SER A 21 -2.22 2.61 9.05
C SER A 21 -3.74 2.49 8.81
N LEU A 22 -4.56 3.15 9.63
CA LEU A 22 -6.01 3.22 9.43
C LEU A 22 -6.34 3.90 8.10
N TRP A 23 -5.78 5.08 7.85
CA TRP A 23 -5.99 5.78 6.58
C TRP A 23 -5.50 5.00 5.37
N SER A 24 -4.35 4.32 5.49
CA SER A 24 -3.80 3.50 4.41
C SER A 24 -4.71 2.33 4.09
N LEU A 25 -5.23 1.63 5.11
CA LEU A 25 -6.18 0.55 4.95
C LEU A 25 -7.49 1.04 4.32
N ALA A 26 -8.01 2.17 4.81
CA ALA A 26 -9.24 2.76 4.29
C ALA A 26 -9.12 3.13 2.81
N LEU A 27 -7.99 3.72 2.41
CA LEU A 27 -7.73 4.07 1.01
C LEU A 27 -7.55 2.82 0.14
N TYR A 28 -6.85 1.81 0.64
CA TYR A 28 -6.64 0.55 -0.07
C TYR A 28 -7.97 -0.16 -0.38
N LEU A 29 -8.87 -0.22 0.62
CA LEU A 29 -10.20 -0.84 0.46
C LEU A 29 -11.16 0.04 -0.35
N GLY A 30 -11.17 1.35 -0.07
CA GLY A 30 -12.14 2.28 -0.67
C GLY A 30 -11.86 2.58 -2.15
N PHE A 31 -10.60 2.49 -2.57
CA PHE A 31 -10.18 2.77 -3.95
C PHE A 31 -9.75 1.50 -4.68
N PHE A 32 -10.61 0.46 -4.66
CA PHE A 32 -10.34 -0.82 -5.32
C PHE A 32 -9.83 -0.69 -6.78
N PRO A 33 -10.44 0.11 -7.68
CA PRO A 33 -9.92 0.27 -9.05
C PRO A 33 -8.51 0.86 -9.11
N CYS A 34 -8.15 1.73 -8.16
CA CYS A 34 -6.82 2.30 -8.06
C CYS A 34 -5.82 1.24 -7.57
N SER A 35 -6.21 0.43 -6.57
CA SER A 35 -5.39 -0.67 -6.07
C SER A 35 -5.05 -1.66 -7.18
N GLU A 36 -6.04 -2.11 -7.95
CA GLU A 36 -5.83 -3.01 -9.09
C GLU A 36 -4.91 -2.38 -10.14
N TRP A 37 -5.13 -1.10 -10.48
CA TRP A 37 -4.28 -0.39 -11.43
C TRP A 37 -2.81 -0.31 -10.97
N VAL A 38 -2.58 -0.04 -9.67
CA VAL A 38 -1.22 -0.03 -9.09
C VAL A 38 -0.59 -1.42 -9.16
N ILE A 39 -1.33 -2.48 -8.83
CA ILE A 39 -0.85 -3.88 -8.89
C ILE A 39 -0.46 -4.21 -10.33
N GLU A 40 -1.30 -3.88 -11.31
CA GLU A 40 -0.99 -4.12 -12.72
C GLU A 40 0.28 -3.39 -13.15
N GLN A 41 0.43 -2.12 -12.77
CA GLN A 41 1.58 -1.33 -13.18
C GLN A 41 2.88 -1.83 -12.54
N LEU A 42 2.83 -2.24 -11.27
CA LEU A 42 3.95 -2.88 -10.59
C LEU A 42 4.30 -4.23 -11.22
N ASN A 43 3.29 -5.04 -11.59
CA ASN A 43 3.52 -6.32 -12.24
C ASN A 43 4.17 -6.13 -13.63
N ARG A 44 3.67 -5.18 -14.43
CA ARG A 44 4.29 -4.81 -15.72
C ARG A 44 5.73 -4.35 -15.54
N TRP A 45 5.98 -3.53 -14.53
CA TRP A 45 7.33 -3.03 -14.23
C TRP A 45 8.27 -4.15 -13.77
N PHE A 46 7.84 -5.04 -12.88
CA PHE A 46 8.64 -6.19 -12.44
C PHE A 46 8.96 -7.14 -13.60
N ASN A 47 7.97 -7.45 -14.45
CA ASN A 47 8.21 -8.28 -15.64
C ASN A 47 9.18 -7.62 -16.63
N PHE A 48 9.13 -6.28 -16.77
CA PHE A 48 10.09 -5.54 -17.58
C PHE A 48 11.50 -5.55 -16.97
N ALA A 49 11.61 -5.26 -15.67
CA ALA A 49 12.87 -5.25 -14.94
C ALA A 49 13.53 -6.64 -15.00
N GLU A 50 12.75 -7.69 -14.78
CA GLU A 50 13.24 -9.06 -14.88
C GLU A 50 13.73 -9.39 -16.29
N ARG A 51 12.97 -9.02 -17.34
CA ARG A 51 13.40 -9.20 -18.73
C ARG A 51 14.71 -8.48 -19.05
N SER A 52 14.97 -7.34 -18.42
CA SER A 52 16.21 -6.58 -18.62
C SER A 52 17.45 -7.24 -17.97
N LEU A 53 17.27 -8.13 -17.00
CA LEU A 53 18.36 -8.88 -16.37
C LEU A 53 18.84 -10.08 -17.20
N TYR A 54 18.07 -10.54 -18.19
CA TYR A 54 18.43 -11.71 -18.99
C TYR A 54 19.16 -11.31 -20.28
N THR A 55 20.39 -11.80 -20.43
CA THR A 55 21.19 -11.67 -21.67
C THR A 55 20.86 -12.78 -22.69
N SER A 56 20.17 -13.86 -22.28
CA SER A 56 19.84 -15.04 -23.11
C SER A 56 18.34 -15.40 -23.02
N GLN A 57 17.67 -15.56 -24.17
CA GLN A 57 16.23 -15.90 -24.24
C GLN A 57 15.92 -17.33 -23.74
N THR A 58 16.88 -18.25 -23.81
CA THR A 58 16.66 -19.67 -23.46
C THR A 58 16.61 -19.92 -21.95
N GLU A 59 17.26 -19.08 -21.14
CA GLU A 59 17.14 -19.14 -19.68
C GLU A 59 15.83 -18.50 -19.20
N PHE A 60 15.40 -17.42 -19.84
CA PHE A 60 14.15 -16.73 -19.52
C PHE A 60 12.92 -17.64 -19.72
N GLU A 61 12.87 -18.40 -20.82
CA GLU A 61 11.74 -19.31 -21.08
C GLU A 61 11.66 -20.49 -20.10
N LYS A 62 12.80 -20.98 -19.59
CA LYS A 62 12.82 -22.07 -18.61
C LYS A 62 12.28 -21.66 -17.24
N THR A 63 12.52 -20.42 -16.80
CA THR A 63 12.10 -19.95 -15.47
C THR A 63 10.83 -19.08 -15.50
N ARG A 64 10.30 -18.77 -16.69
CA ARG A 64 9.23 -17.79 -16.92
C ARG A 64 8.03 -17.93 -16.01
N LYS A 65 7.44 -19.13 -15.97
CA LYS A 65 6.16 -19.37 -15.26
C LYS A 65 6.28 -19.23 -13.74
N ALA A 66 7.40 -19.65 -13.17
CA ALA A 66 7.65 -19.55 -11.73
C ALA A 66 8.00 -18.12 -11.28
N ARG A 67 8.53 -17.31 -12.21
CA ARG A 67 8.90 -15.93 -11.95
C ARG A 67 7.77 -14.94 -12.19
N GLU A 68 6.95 -15.15 -13.22
CA GLU A 68 5.71 -14.38 -13.43
C GLU A 68 4.78 -14.46 -12.22
N SER A 69 4.67 -15.64 -11.58
CA SER A 69 3.88 -15.78 -10.35
C SER A 69 4.52 -15.07 -9.14
N GLN A 70 5.86 -15.10 -9.01
CA GLN A 70 6.58 -14.33 -8.00
C GLN A 70 6.39 -12.82 -8.20
N ASN A 71 6.50 -12.33 -9.43
CA ASN A 71 6.32 -10.91 -9.73
C ASN A 71 4.89 -10.45 -9.48
N ALA A 72 3.89 -11.27 -9.81
CA ALA A 72 2.50 -10.98 -9.47
C ALA A 72 2.29 -10.89 -7.94
N PHE A 73 2.90 -11.81 -7.19
CA PHE A 73 2.86 -11.78 -5.72
C PHE A 73 3.55 -10.53 -5.15
N TYR A 74 4.77 -10.22 -5.61
CA TYR A 74 5.48 -9.01 -5.21
C TYR A 74 4.71 -7.75 -5.60
N ALA A 75 4.11 -7.69 -6.80
CA ALA A 75 3.29 -6.56 -7.22
C ALA A 75 2.11 -6.33 -6.28
N SER A 76 1.41 -7.40 -5.88
CA SER A 76 0.36 -7.31 -4.88
C SER A 76 0.88 -6.78 -3.53
N LEU A 77 2.02 -7.28 -3.05
CA LEU A 77 2.59 -6.84 -1.77
C LEU A 77 3.09 -5.39 -1.80
N PHE A 78 3.82 -5.01 -2.84
CA PHE A 78 4.37 -3.66 -3.00
C PHE A 78 3.31 -2.63 -3.33
N SER A 79 2.13 -3.05 -3.81
CA SER A 79 1.01 -2.14 -4.05
C SER A 79 0.56 -1.41 -2.79
N ILE A 80 0.81 -1.96 -1.60
CA ILE A 80 0.48 -1.35 -0.30
C ILE A 80 1.30 -0.07 -0.05
N VAL A 81 2.52 0.01 -0.58
CA VAL A 81 3.46 1.12 -0.33
C VAL A 81 2.89 2.50 -0.70
N PRO A 82 2.35 2.75 -1.91
CA PRO A 82 1.74 4.04 -2.23
C PRO A 82 0.58 4.39 -1.30
N PHE A 83 -0.23 3.41 -0.86
CA PHE A 83 -1.29 3.65 0.11
C PHE A 83 -0.75 4.00 1.49
N LEU A 84 0.38 3.43 1.92
CA LEU A 84 1.05 3.83 3.16
C LEU A 84 1.53 5.29 3.11
N VAL A 85 2.07 5.71 1.98
CA VAL A 85 2.50 7.10 1.78
C VAL A 85 1.30 8.05 1.83
N ILE A 86 0.27 7.78 1.01
CA ILE A 86 -0.91 8.65 0.94
C ILE A 86 -1.68 8.62 2.26
N GLY A 87 -1.83 7.46 2.89
CA GLY A 87 -2.51 7.33 4.18
C GLY A 87 -1.79 8.09 5.30
N SER A 88 -0.45 8.08 5.31
CA SER A 88 0.35 8.91 6.22
C SER A 88 0.12 10.40 5.97
N LEU A 89 0.07 10.83 4.70
CA LEU A 89 -0.21 12.22 4.34
C LEU A 89 -1.64 12.64 4.75
N CYS A 90 -2.63 11.77 4.57
CA CYS A 90 -4.00 12.01 5.02
C CYS A 90 -4.08 12.15 6.54
N ASN A 91 -3.45 11.24 7.28
CA ASN A 91 -3.41 11.33 8.75
C ASN A 91 -2.77 12.64 9.21
N TRP A 92 -1.61 12.99 8.64
CA TRP A 92 -0.89 14.21 8.94
C TRP A 92 -1.68 15.47 8.61
N GLY A 93 -2.37 15.50 7.46
CA GLY A 93 -3.22 16.62 7.06
C GLY A 93 -4.41 16.83 8.00
N VAL A 94 -5.05 15.75 8.45
CA VAL A 94 -6.14 15.83 9.44
C VAL A 94 -5.60 16.24 10.81
N GLU A 95 -4.44 15.72 11.21
CA GLU A 95 -3.82 16.07 12.48
C GLU A 95 -3.44 17.55 12.56
N ILE A 96 -2.89 18.12 11.50
CA ILE A 96 -2.56 19.57 11.45
C ILE A 96 -3.81 20.44 11.48
N SER A 97 -4.89 20.02 10.82
CA SER A 97 -6.09 20.86 10.67
C SER A 97 -7.06 20.75 11.85
N LEU A 98 -7.33 19.54 12.33
CA LEU A 98 -8.36 19.26 13.34
C LEU A 98 -7.79 18.73 14.66
N GLY A 99 -6.50 18.37 14.69
CA GLY A 99 -5.83 17.82 15.86
C GLY A 99 -5.77 16.29 15.87
N ARG A 100 -4.94 15.77 16.78
CA ARG A 100 -4.53 14.36 16.84
C ARG A 100 -5.67 13.38 17.13
N SER A 101 -6.64 13.76 17.95
CA SER A 101 -7.81 12.91 18.24
C SER A 101 -8.71 12.71 17.02
N TRP A 102 -8.89 13.76 16.22
CA TRP A 102 -9.71 13.71 15.00
C TRP A 102 -9.09 12.82 13.92
N ALA A 103 -7.76 12.84 13.79
CA ALA A 103 -7.06 12.04 12.81
C ALA A 103 -7.36 10.53 12.95
N ILE A 104 -7.35 10.02 14.19
CA ILE A 104 -7.67 8.62 14.48
C ILE A 104 -9.15 8.32 14.27
N SER A 105 -10.05 9.14 14.84
CA SER A 105 -11.49 8.90 14.73
C SER A 105 -11.96 8.91 13.28
N MET A 106 -11.46 9.85 12.47
CA MET A 106 -11.76 9.92 11.04
C MET A 106 -11.17 8.72 10.28
N GLY A 107 -9.97 8.26 10.63
CA GLY A 107 -9.38 7.05 10.07
C GLY A 107 -10.22 5.79 10.36
N ILE A 108 -10.74 5.65 11.58
CA ILE A 108 -11.65 4.54 11.94
C ILE A 108 -12.93 4.60 11.11
N LEU A 109 -13.56 5.78 11.00
CA LEU A 109 -14.77 5.96 10.19
C LEU A 109 -14.52 5.65 8.71
N ALA A 110 -13.38 6.09 8.18
CA ALA A 110 -12.97 5.79 6.81
C ALA A 110 -12.79 4.27 6.60
N CYS A 111 -12.14 3.57 7.54
CA CYS A 111 -12.02 2.11 7.51
C CYS A 111 -13.39 1.43 7.49
N ILE A 112 -14.30 1.82 8.38
CA ILE A 112 -15.66 1.25 8.44
C ILE A 112 -16.39 1.48 7.11
N GLY A 113 -16.40 2.72 6.61
CA GLY A 113 -17.07 3.07 5.36
C GLY A 113 -16.50 2.33 4.15
N SER A 114 -15.17 2.28 4.03
CA SER A 114 -14.49 1.55 2.95
C SER A 114 -14.72 0.04 3.03
N GLY A 115 -14.79 -0.55 4.24
CA GLY A 115 -15.12 -1.95 4.43
C GLY A 115 -16.55 -2.29 4.00
N ILE A 116 -17.52 -1.44 4.34
CA ILE A 116 -18.92 -1.59 3.89
C ILE A 116 -19.00 -1.48 2.36
N TYR A 117 -18.33 -0.48 1.78
CA TYR A 117 -18.26 -0.31 0.33
C TYR A 117 -17.70 -1.55 -0.37
N GLU A 118 -16.57 -2.08 0.12
CA GLU A 118 -15.91 -3.24 -0.46
C GLU A 118 -16.79 -4.50 -0.35
N LEU A 119 -17.50 -4.68 0.75
CA LEU A 119 -18.49 -5.76 0.89
C LEU A 119 -19.61 -5.64 -0.15
N GLY A 120 -20.21 -4.46 -0.29
CA GLY A 120 -21.27 -4.22 -1.27
C GLY A 120 -20.79 -4.37 -2.72
N ARG A 121 -19.55 -3.96 -3.02
CA ARG A 121 -18.94 -4.13 -4.34
C ARG A 121 -18.77 -5.60 -4.70
N ARG A 122 -18.34 -6.44 -3.74
CA ARG A 122 -18.18 -7.90 -3.96
C ARG A 122 -19.50 -8.62 -4.14
N ASP A 123 -20.52 -8.22 -3.38
CA ASP A 123 -21.87 -8.74 -3.49
C ASP A 123 -22.43 -8.50 -4.90
N GLY A 124 -22.35 -7.25 -5.39
CA GLY A 124 -22.79 -6.90 -6.75
C GLY A 124 -21.96 -7.47 -7.91
N GLN A 125 -20.86 -8.20 -7.64
CA GLN A 125 -20.12 -8.97 -8.65
C GLN A 125 -20.46 -10.46 -8.65
N SER A 126 -21.18 -10.92 -7.62
CA SER A 126 -21.56 -12.33 -7.44
C SER A 126 -22.94 -12.66 -8.03
N ASP A 127 -23.76 -11.63 -8.31
CA ASP A 127 -25.03 -11.69 -9.04
C ASP A 127 -24.86 -11.33 -10.53
#